data_AF-A0A920H073-F1
#
_entry.id   AF-A0A920H073-F1
#
_cell.length_a   1.000
_cell.length_b   1.000
_cell.length_c   1.000
_cell.angle_alpha   90.00
_cell.angle_beta   90.00
_cell.angle_gamma   90.00
#
_symmetry.space_group_name_H-M   'P 1'
#
loop_
_entity.id
_entity.type
_entity.pdbx_description
1 polymer ?
#
loop_
_entity_poly.entity_id
_entity_poly.type
_entity_poly.pdbx_seq_one_letter_code
_entity_poly.pdbx_strand_id
1 'polypeptide(L)'
;MDPLFRQRVVGTLVLVALGVVFWPLIFVTPETREPIVLQPMSQRPAIDQTPIPEPESYESAVAPNLPEPPRNPPPVQEAADTQTQTDAEGGALAALPASDSVAAPQPRVAPPSEDPLIDEQGLAIFYVLQVATVGSAARANELVEGLQARGYKAFSTRYDRVDDELFRVQIGPNAERAPLMRIKPEIDVVLKVDSQILRYEQ
;
A
#
# COMPACT_ATOMS: atom_id res chain seq x y z
N MET A 1 34.29 -2.99 88.64
CA MET A 1 33.67 -1.90 87.85
C MET A 1 32.18 -2.13 87.85
N ASP A 2 31.42 -1.17 88.38
CA ASP A 2 29.98 -1.35 88.63
C ASP A 2 29.19 -1.57 87.33
N PRO A 3 28.29 -2.58 87.27
CA PRO A 3 27.55 -2.93 86.06
C PRO A 3 26.63 -1.79 85.59
N LEU A 4 26.09 -1.01 86.53
CA LEU A 4 25.29 0.20 86.25
C LEU A 4 26.07 1.29 85.51
N PHE A 5 27.36 1.48 85.85
CA PHE A 5 28.20 2.45 85.16
C PHE A 5 28.45 2.03 83.71
N ARG A 6 28.72 0.73 83.48
CA ARG A 6 28.93 0.18 82.14
C ARG A 6 27.69 0.32 81.26
N GLN A 7 26.50 0.05 81.78
CA GLN A 7 25.25 0.18 81.04
C GLN A 7 24.96 1.63 80.63
N ARG A 8 25.26 2.60 81.51
CA ARG A 8 25.11 4.03 81.20
C ARG A 8 26.11 4.48 80.14
N VAL A 9 27.36 4.03 80.21
CA VAL A 9 28.40 4.34 79.22
C VAL A 9 28.07 3.74 77.85
N VAL A 10 27.57 2.49 77.82
CA VAL A 10 27.14 1.86 76.57
C VAL A 10 25.93 2.59 76.00
N GLY A 11 24.95 2.95 76.83
CA GLY A 11 23.76 3.70 76.41
C GLY A 11 24.08 5.08 75.82
N THR A 12 24.98 5.84 76.46
CA THR A 12 25.41 7.14 75.92
C THR A 12 26.20 6.98 74.62
N LEU A 13 27.06 5.98 74.51
CA LEU A 13 27.81 5.71 73.28
C LEU A 13 26.88 5.35 72.11
N VAL A 14 25.85 4.53 72.36
CA VAL A 14 24.84 4.20 71.36
C VAL A 14 24.05 5.44 70.93
N LEU A 15 23.64 6.30 71.87
CA LEU A 15 22.93 7.54 71.54
C LEU A 15 23.79 8.52 70.73
N VAL A 16 25.07 8.65 71.05
CA VAL A 16 26.00 9.48 70.27
C VAL A 16 26.18 8.92 68.87
N ALA A 17 26.38 7.60 68.73
CA ALA A 17 26.52 6.95 67.44
C ALA A 17 25.26 7.15 66.56
N LEU A 18 24.07 7.03 67.16
CA LEU A 18 22.80 7.25 66.47
C LEU A 18 22.67 8.72 66.04
N GLY A 19 23.05 9.67 66.89
CA GLY A 19 23.08 11.09 66.55
C GLY A 19 23.98 11.41 65.35
N VAL A 20 25.18 10.83 65.29
CA VAL A 20 26.11 11.05 64.17
C VAL A 20 25.58 10.48 62.85
N VAL A 21 24.92 9.32 62.89
CA VAL A 21 24.32 8.71 61.68
C VAL A 21 23.14 9.54 61.17
N PHE A 22 22.33 10.08 62.08
CA PHE A 22 21.16 10.89 61.70
C PHE A 22 21.50 12.34 61.37
N TRP A 23 22.65 12.86 61.82
CA TRP A 23 23.09 14.23 61.55
C TRP A 23 23.06 14.58 60.05
N PRO A 24 23.72 13.83 59.13
CA PRO A 24 23.66 14.16 57.71
C PRO A 24 22.25 14.02 57.14
N LEU A 25 21.42 13.11 57.67
CA LEU A 25 20.06 12.90 57.15
C LEU A 25 19.13 14.11 57.39
N ILE A 26 19.31 14.82 58.50
CA ILE A 26 18.50 15.99 58.85
C ILE A 26 19.02 17.27 58.18
N PHE A 27 20.34 17.41 58.05
CA PHE A 27 20.97 18.66 57.63
C PHE A 27 21.49 18.66 56.18
N VAL A 28 21.58 17.52 55.51
CA VAL A 28 22.01 17.43 54.10
C VAL A 28 20.77 17.26 53.22
N THR A 29 20.28 18.37 52.69
CA THR A 29 19.25 18.36 51.65
C THR A 29 19.86 17.85 50.33
N PRO A 30 19.21 16.93 49.59
CA PRO A 30 19.70 16.54 48.27
C PRO A 30 19.62 17.72 47.30
N GLU A 31 20.68 17.92 46.51
CA GLU A 31 20.76 18.94 45.46
C GLU A 31 19.52 18.85 44.55
N THR A 32 18.74 19.92 44.51
CA THR A 32 17.55 20.00 43.67
C THR A 32 18.04 20.21 42.24
N ARG A 33 17.88 19.20 41.38
CA ARG A 33 18.26 19.28 39.98
C ARG A 33 17.57 20.50 39.34
N GLU A 34 18.36 21.43 38.81
CA GLU A 34 17.81 22.61 38.14
C GLU A 34 16.83 22.19 37.03
N PRO A 35 15.68 22.87 36.91
CA PRO A 35 14.74 22.56 35.85
C PRO A 35 15.38 22.87 34.49
N ILE A 36 15.27 21.92 33.57
CA ILE A 36 15.72 22.08 32.18
C ILE A 36 15.01 23.29 31.57
N VAL A 37 15.75 24.36 31.31
CA VAL A 37 15.24 25.55 30.63
C VAL A 37 15.15 25.23 29.14
N LEU A 38 13.94 24.93 28.67
CA LEU A 38 13.66 24.72 27.25
C LEU A 38 13.82 26.07 26.53
N GLN A 39 14.84 26.18 25.69
CA GLN A 39 15.02 27.36 24.84
C GLN A 39 13.84 27.48 23.86
N PRO A 40 13.37 28.70 23.55
CA PRO A 40 12.31 28.89 22.58
C PRO A 40 12.75 28.41 21.20
N MET A 41 11.86 27.68 20.52
CA MET A 41 12.12 27.22 19.15
C MET A 41 12.28 28.42 18.20
N SER A 42 13.21 28.30 17.25
CA SER A 42 13.37 29.26 16.16
C SER A 42 12.08 29.41 15.35
N GLN A 43 11.84 30.62 14.82
CA GLN A 43 10.66 30.90 14.02
C GLN A 43 10.66 30.10 12.71
N ARG A 44 9.47 29.67 12.26
CA ARG A 44 9.30 28.91 11.03
C ARG A 44 9.70 29.78 9.82
N PRO A 45 10.46 29.23 8.85
CA PRO A 45 10.76 29.92 7.60
C PRO A 45 9.48 30.31 6.86
N ALA A 46 9.46 31.50 6.24
CA ALA A 46 8.39 31.90 5.34
C ALA A 46 8.49 31.09 4.03
N ILE A 47 7.41 30.40 3.66
CA ILE A 47 7.30 29.70 2.38
C ILE A 47 6.66 30.67 1.38
N ASP A 48 7.25 30.78 0.20
CA ASP A 48 6.67 31.54 -0.90
C ASP A 48 5.40 30.83 -1.42
N GLN A 49 4.27 31.53 -1.36
CA GLN A 49 2.96 31.03 -1.81
C GLN A 49 2.52 31.70 -3.11
N THR A 50 3.45 32.31 -3.85
CA THR A 50 3.13 32.87 -5.16
C THR A 50 2.57 31.78 -6.08
N PRO A 51 1.45 32.06 -6.78
CA PRO A 51 0.89 31.11 -7.75
C PRO A 51 1.91 30.82 -8.83
N ILE A 52 2.24 29.54 -9.00
CA ILE A 52 3.08 29.07 -10.10
C ILE A 52 2.27 29.21 -11.40
N PRO A 53 2.84 29.75 -12.49
CA PRO A 53 2.15 29.80 -13.77
C PRO A 53 1.85 28.39 -14.29
N GLU A 54 0.72 28.24 -14.99
CA GLU A 54 0.38 26.97 -15.63
C GLU A 54 1.46 26.57 -16.66
N PRO A 55 1.83 25.27 -16.72
CA PRO A 55 2.82 24.80 -17.69
C PRO A 55 2.30 24.96 -19.12
N GLU A 56 3.17 25.38 -20.04
CA GLU A 56 2.83 25.41 -21.47
C GLU A 56 2.65 23.97 -22.01
N SER A 57 1.53 23.71 -22.67
CA SER A 57 1.27 22.43 -23.33
C SER A 57 1.86 22.42 -24.74
N TYR A 58 2.61 21.36 -25.08
CA TYR A 58 3.15 21.13 -26.41
C TYR A 58 2.22 20.31 -27.32
N GLU A 59 1.01 19.97 -26.85
CA GLU A 59 0.08 19.08 -27.57
C GLU A 59 -0.18 19.55 -29.00
N SER A 60 -0.39 20.86 -29.21
CA SER A 60 -0.61 21.45 -30.54
C SER A 60 0.58 21.29 -31.50
N ALA A 61 1.81 21.20 -30.98
CA ALA A 61 3.01 21.01 -31.79
C ALA A 61 3.27 19.53 -32.11
N VAL A 62 2.86 18.62 -31.21
CA VAL A 62 3.12 17.19 -31.33
C VAL A 62 1.99 16.49 -32.11
N ALA A 63 0.72 16.88 -31.90
CA ALA A 63 -0.47 16.29 -32.52
C ALA A 63 -0.35 15.95 -34.03
N PRO A 64 0.13 16.85 -34.91
CA PRO A 64 0.24 16.56 -36.34
C PRO A 64 1.36 15.58 -36.72
N ASN A 65 2.28 15.29 -35.79
CA ASN A 65 3.40 14.37 -36.01
C ASN A 65 3.15 12.97 -35.42
N LEU A 66 2.02 12.75 -34.73
CA LEU A 66 1.69 11.41 -34.25
C LEU A 66 1.20 10.53 -35.43
N PRO A 67 1.66 9.27 -35.52
CA PRO A 67 1.06 8.32 -36.43
C PRO A 67 -0.41 8.08 -36.08
N GLU A 68 -1.26 7.91 -37.10
CA GLU A 68 -2.66 7.54 -36.87
C GLU A 68 -2.72 6.15 -36.22
N PRO A 69 -3.41 5.99 -35.08
CA PRO A 69 -3.56 4.70 -34.45
C PRO A 69 -4.36 3.76 -35.39
N PRO A 70 -4.01 2.46 -35.44
CA PRO A 70 -4.79 1.49 -36.19
C PRO A 70 -6.23 1.51 -35.67
N ARG A 71 -7.22 1.55 -36.57
CA ARG A 71 -8.64 1.61 -36.21
C ARG A 71 -9.42 0.59 -37.02
N ASN A 72 -10.09 -0.32 -36.34
CA ASN A 72 -10.91 -1.33 -36.99
C ASN A 72 -12.19 -0.70 -37.61
N PRO A 73 -12.65 -1.17 -38.78
CA PRO A 73 -13.91 -0.75 -39.36
C PRO A 73 -15.10 -1.06 -38.43
N PRO A 74 -16.15 -0.21 -38.39
CA PRO A 74 -17.33 -0.42 -37.55
C PRO A 74 -17.95 -1.84 -37.61
N PRO A 75 -18.12 -2.47 -38.79
CA PRO A 75 -18.73 -3.81 -38.83
C PRO A 75 -17.83 -4.91 -38.26
N VAL A 76 -16.50 -4.75 -38.32
CA VAL A 76 -15.54 -5.69 -37.70
C VAL A 76 -15.58 -5.54 -36.19
N GLN A 77 -15.70 -4.30 -35.72
CA GLN A 77 -15.82 -3.95 -34.31
C GLN A 77 -17.10 -4.52 -33.69
N GLU A 78 -18.24 -4.35 -34.37
CA GLU A 78 -19.54 -4.88 -33.94
C GLU A 78 -19.54 -6.41 -33.89
N ALA A 79 -18.94 -7.07 -34.88
CA ALA A 79 -18.82 -8.54 -34.89
C ALA A 79 -17.98 -9.04 -33.71
N ALA A 80 -16.83 -8.39 -33.44
CA ALA A 80 -15.99 -8.68 -32.29
C ALA A 80 -16.73 -8.42 -30.96
N ASP A 81 -17.62 -7.43 -30.92
CA ASP A 81 -18.47 -7.12 -29.78
C ASP A 81 -19.45 -8.23 -29.45
N THR A 82 -20.18 -8.71 -30.44
CA THR A 82 -21.05 -9.89 -30.27
C THR A 82 -20.26 -11.14 -29.89
N GLN A 83 -19.08 -11.36 -30.48
CA GLN A 83 -18.34 -12.61 -30.28
C GLN A 83 -17.65 -12.71 -28.92
N THR A 84 -17.30 -11.58 -28.31
CA THR A 84 -16.69 -11.52 -26.98
C THR A 84 -17.68 -11.02 -25.91
N GLN A 85 -18.97 -11.08 -26.20
CA GLN A 85 -20.03 -10.88 -25.25
C GLN A 85 -20.06 -12.06 -24.26
N THR A 86 -19.75 -11.79 -23.00
CA THR A 86 -19.95 -12.74 -21.91
C THR A 86 -21.42 -12.76 -21.52
N ASP A 87 -21.99 -13.93 -21.22
CA ASP A 87 -23.37 -14.12 -20.69
C ASP A 87 -23.58 -13.49 -19.29
N ALA A 88 -22.58 -12.78 -18.77
CA ALA A 88 -22.65 -12.00 -17.57
C ALA A 88 -23.33 -10.67 -17.91
N GLU A 89 -24.67 -10.64 -17.86
CA GLU A 89 -25.44 -9.38 -17.87
C GLU A 89 -24.82 -8.41 -16.84
N GLY A 90 -24.89 -7.09 -17.07
CA GLY A 90 -24.27 -6.06 -16.21
C GLY A 90 -24.63 -6.14 -14.71
N GLY A 91 -25.62 -6.95 -14.33
CA GLY A 91 -25.92 -7.34 -12.95
C GLY A 91 -25.02 -8.43 -12.34
N ALA A 92 -24.17 -9.13 -13.09
CA ALA A 92 -23.26 -10.16 -12.57
C ALA A 92 -22.06 -9.55 -11.83
N LEU A 93 -21.52 -8.41 -12.32
CA LEU A 93 -20.55 -7.62 -11.55
C LEU A 93 -21.14 -7.14 -10.21
N ALA A 94 -22.48 -7.04 -10.15
CA ALA A 94 -23.38 -7.07 -8.98
C ALA A 94 -22.94 -7.92 -7.77
N ALA A 95 -22.47 -9.12 -8.08
CA ALA A 95 -22.29 -10.22 -7.15
C ALA A 95 -20.83 -10.44 -6.74
N LEU A 96 -19.89 -9.69 -7.32
CA LEU A 96 -18.49 -9.74 -6.91
C LEU A 96 -18.35 -9.28 -5.44
N PRO A 97 -17.65 -10.02 -4.58
CA PRO A 97 -17.33 -9.53 -3.25
C PRO A 97 -16.47 -8.26 -3.35
N ALA A 98 -16.56 -7.39 -2.35
CA ALA A 98 -15.70 -6.22 -2.29
C ALA A 98 -14.23 -6.66 -2.17
N SER A 99 -13.35 -6.01 -2.93
CA SER A 99 -11.90 -6.29 -2.95
C SER A 99 -11.29 -6.30 -1.52
N ASP A 100 -11.74 -5.40 -0.64
CA ASP A 100 -11.31 -5.34 0.77
C ASP A 100 -11.70 -6.58 1.60
N SER A 101 -12.79 -7.27 1.25
CA SER A 101 -13.22 -8.49 1.95
C SER A 101 -12.33 -9.69 1.62
N VAL A 102 -11.67 -9.68 0.46
CA VAL A 102 -10.89 -10.80 -0.08
C VAL A 102 -9.39 -10.55 0.15
N ALA A 103 -8.99 -9.27 0.16
CA ALA A 103 -7.61 -8.82 0.38
C ALA A 103 -7.32 -8.36 1.81
N ALA A 104 -8.25 -8.53 2.77
CA ALA A 104 -8.02 -8.18 4.17
C ALA A 104 -6.69 -8.78 4.69
N PRO A 105 -5.81 -7.97 5.33
CA PRO A 105 -4.52 -8.45 5.82
C PRO A 105 -4.73 -9.46 6.94
N GLN A 106 -4.70 -10.75 6.59
CA GLN A 106 -4.67 -11.81 7.56
C GLN A 106 -3.28 -11.90 8.19
N PRO A 107 -3.17 -12.13 9.51
CA PRO A 107 -1.89 -12.42 10.16
C PRO A 107 -1.20 -13.56 9.43
N ARG A 108 0.00 -13.28 8.90
CA ARG A 108 0.72 -14.21 8.06
C ARG A 108 1.31 -15.33 8.94
N VAL A 109 0.81 -16.55 8.79
CA VAL A 109 1.27 -17.74 9.54
C VAL A 109 2.44 -18.45 8.85
N ALA A 110 2.63 -18.20 7.54
CA ALA A 110 3.70 -18.77 6.73
C ALA A 110 4.72 -17.69 6.31
N PRO A 111 6.01 -18.04 6.14
CA PRO A 111 7.01 -17.09 5.61
C PRO A 111 6.60 -16.56 4.23
N PRO A 112 7.06 -15.35 3.84
CA PRO A 112 6.85 -14.82 2.49
C PRO A 112 7.34 -15.82 1.44
N SER A 113 6.65 -15.89 0.30
CA SER A 113 7.07 -16.73 -0.82
C SER A 113 8.52 -16.46 -1.18
N GLU A 114 9.32 -17.52 -1.37
CA GLU A 114 10.73 -17.44 -1.80
C GLU A 114 10.90 -17.05 -3.28
N ASP A 115 9.83 -16.59 -3.94
CA ASP A 115 9.90 -16.10 -5.30
C ASP A 115 10.85 -14.90 -5.36
N PRO A 116 11.76 -14.83 -6.34
CA PRO A 116 12.66 -13.69 -6.49
C PRO A 116 11.83 -12.41 -6.68
N LEU A 117 12.12 -11.38 -5.88
CA LEU A 117 11.48 -10.06 -5.99
C LEU A 117 12.04 -9.23 -7.15
N ILE A 118 13.21 -9.60 -7.66
CA ILE A 118 13.99 -8.86 -8.65
C ILE A 118 14.38 -9.86 -9.75
N ASP A 119 14.21 -9.46 -11.01
CA ASP A 119 14.61 -10.27 -12.17
C ASP A 119 16.13 -10.18 -12.44
N GLU A 120 16.62 -10.94 -13.42
CA GLU A 120 18.05 -10.97 -13.78
C GLU A 120 18.57 -9.61 -14.28
N GLN A 121 17.67 -8.70 -14.65
CA GLN A 121 17.94 -7.35 -15.14
C GLN A 121 17.92 -6.30 -14.03
N GLY A 122 17.62 -6.70 -12.78
CA GLY A 122 17.56 -5.79 -11.63
C GLY A 122 16.23 -5.03 -11.50
N LEU A 123 15.18 -5.44 -12.23
CA LEU A 123 13.85 -4.84 -12.15
C LEU A 123 12.97 -5.62 -11.16
N ALA A 124 12.08 -4.91 -10.48
CA ALA A 124 11.12 -5.51 -9.57
C ALA A 124 10.09 -6.37 -10.34
N ILE A 125 9.88 -7.60 -9.88
CA ILE A 125 8.92 -8.53 -10.48
C ILE A 125 7.53 -8.21 -9.93
N PHE A 126 6.59 -7.98 -10.84
CA PHE A 126 5.18 -7.82 -10.51
C PHE A 126 4.32 -8.83 -11.28
N TYR A 127 3.16 -9.12 -10.72
CA TYR A 127 2.17 -10.04 -11.27
C TYR A 127 0.85 -9.31 -11.51
N VAL A 128 0.15 -9.69 -12.57
CA VAL A 128 -1.20 -9.24 -12.91
C VAL A 128 -2.09 -10.44 -13.14
N LEU A 129 -3.38 -10.28 -12.82
CA LEU A 129 -4.42 -11.24 -13.17
C LEU A 129 -5.14 -10.74 -14.43
N GLN A 130 -4.90 -11.39 -15.57
CA GLN A 130 -5.61 -11.11 -16.80
C GLN A 130 -6.99 -11.78 -16.75
N VAL A 131 -8.05 -10.97 -16.78
CA VAL A 131 -9.43 -11.42 -16.61
C VAL A 131 -10.08 -11.75 -17.96
N ALA A 132 -9.87 -10.88 -18.95
CA ALA A 132 -10.44 -11.04 -20.28
C ALA A 132 -9.59 -10.32 -21.32
N THR A 133 -9.71 -10.74 -22.59
CA THR A 133 -9.23 -9.99 -23.75
C THR A 133 -10.42 -9.74 -24.67
N VAL A 134 -10.72 -8.49 -24.94
CA VAL A 134 -11.88 -8.07 -25.73
C VAL A 134 -11.42 -7.30 -26.96
N GLY A 135 -12.19 -7.35 -28.05
CA GLY A 135 -11.86 -6.63 -29.28
C GLY A 135 -12.25 -5.14 -29.26
N SER A 136 -12.80 -4.61 -28.16
CA SER A 136 -13.39 -3.27 -28.12
C SER A 136 -12.96 -2.46 -26.91
N ALA A 137 -12.58 -1.21 -27.17
CA ALA A 137 -12.23 -0.24 -26.14
C ALA A 137 -13.41 0.07 -25.22
N ALA A 138 -14.62 0.18 -25.77
CA ALA A 138 -15.82 0.54 -25.00
C ALA A 138 -16.15 -0.54 -23.95
N ARG A 139 -16.18 -1.81 -24.37
CA ARG A 139 -16.44 -2.93 -23.45
C ARG A 139 -15.30 -3.18 -22.47
N ALA A 140 -14.06 -2.94 -22.89
CA ALA A 140 -12.92 -3.00 -21.96
C ALA A 140 -13.09 -1.97 -20.82
N ASN A 141 -13.51 -0.74 -21.15
CA ASN A 141 -13.77 0.30 -20.16
C ASN A 141 -14.94 -0.06 -19.24
N GLU A 142 -16.06 -0.58 -19.76
CA GLU A 142 -17.19 -1.04 -18.94
C GLU A 142 -16.79 -2.12 -17.93
N LEU A 143 -15.99 -3.11 -18.36
CA LEU A 143 -15.46 -4.16 -17.49
C LEU A 143 -14.51 -3.58 -16.43
N VAL A 144 -13.63 -2.66 -16.80
CA VAL A 144 -12.70 -1.99 -15.88
C VAL A 144 -13.48 -1.18 -14.84
N GLU A 145 -14.45 -0.38 -15.26
CA GLU A 145 -15.28 0.43 -14.36
C GLU A 145 -16.05 -0.44 -13.37
N GLY A 146 -16.66 -1.54 -13.83
CA GLY A 146 -17.38 -2.46 -12.95
C GLY A 146 -16.46 -3.20 -11.97
N LEU A 147 -15.22 -3.52 -12.35
CA LEU A 147 -14.20 -4.06 -11.44
C LEU A 147 -13.69 -3.01 -10.44
N GLN A 148 -13.50 -1.77 -10.88
CA GLN A 148 -13.08 -0.65 -10.02
C GLN A 148 -14.16 -0.27 -9.01
N ALA A 149 -15.43 -0.30 -9.39
CA ALA A 149 -16.57 -0.08 -8.49
C ALA A 149 -16.62 -1.09 -7.33
N ARG A 150 -16.00 -2.26 -7.50
CA ARG A 150 -15.83 -3.30 -6.48
C ARG A 150 -14.56 -3.15 -5.64
N GLY A 151 -13.75 -2.15 -5.93
CA GLY A 151 -12.47 -1.88 -5.27
C GLY A 151 -11.29 -2.67 -5.82
N TYR A 152 -11.43 -3.37 -6.96
CA TYR A 152 -10.30 -4.02 -7.60
C TYR A 152 -9.46 -2.99 -8.37
N LYS A 153 -8.14 -3.09 -8.27
CA LYS A 153 -7.20 -2.28 -9.07
C LYS A 153 -7.15 -2.81 -10.50
N ALA A 154 -8.19 -2.53 -11.27
CA ALA A 154 -8.33 -2.99 -12.66
C ALA A 154 -7.94 -1.91 -13.67
N PHE A 155 -7.32 -2.32 -14.77
CA PHE A 155 -6.96 -1.48 -15.89
C PHE A 155 -7.03 -2.27 -17.20
N SER A 156 -7.14 -1.55 -18.33
CA SER A 156 -7.10 -2.14 -19.66
C SER A 156 -5.83 -1.71 -20.40
N THR A 157 -5.13 -2.67 -21.00
CA THR A 157 -3.96 -2.41 -21.85
C THR A 157 -4.29 -2.75 -23.30
N ARG A 158 -3.96 -1.83 -24.22
CA ARG A 158 -4.04 -2.08 -25.67
C ARG A 158 -2.99 -3.11 -26.07
N TYR A 159 -3.41 -4.11 -26.83
CA TYR A 159 -2.57 -5.16 -27.39
C TYR A 159 -2.85 -5.26 -28.88
N ASP A 160 -1.96 -4.71 -29.68
CA ASP A 160 -2.06 -4.77 -31.14
C ASP A 160 -1.60 -6.14 -31.61
N ARG A 161 -2.52 -6.93 -32.18
CA ARG A 161 -2.18 -8.11 -32.96
C ARG A 161 -2.17 -7.71 -34.43
N VAL A 162 -1.31 -8.34 -35.23
CA VAL A 162 -1.02 -8.00 -36.65
C VAL A 162 -2.19 -7.41 -37.44
N ASP A 163 -3.40 -7.95 -37.29
CA ASP A 163 -4.62 -7.50 -37.99
C ASP A 163 -5.77 -7.03 -37.08
N ASP A 164 -5.62 -7.03 -35.75
CA ASP A 164 -6.69 -6.71 -34.79
C ASP A 164 -6.22 -5.89 -33.57
N GLU A 165 -6.93 -4.80 -33.26
CA GLU A 165 -6.78 -4.06 -32.00
C GLU A 165 -7.53 -4.81 -30.88
N LEU A 166 -6.79 -5.34 -29.91
CA LEU A 166 -7.35 -6.05 -28.76
C LEU A 166 -7.08 -5.27 -27.48
N PHE A 167 -7.94 -5.43 -26.48
CA PHE A 167 -7.83 -4.82 -25.17
C PHE A 167 -7.80 -5.90 -24.10
N ARG A 168 -6.72 -5.95 -23.33
CA ARG A 168 -6.54 -6.88 -22.22
C ARG A 168 -6.99 -6.21 -20.93
N VAL A 169 -8.02 -6.75 -20.28
CA VAL A 169 -8.49 -6.30 -18.96
C VAL A 169 -7.74 -7.07 -17.89
N GLN A 170 -7.05 -6.35 -17.01
CA GLN A 170 -6.13 -6.90 -16.01
C GLN A 170 -6.39 -6.30 -14.62
N ILE A 171 -6.09 -7.06 -13.56
CA ILE A 171 -6.12 -6.63 -12.16
C ILE A 171 -4.71 -6.71 -11.57
N GLY A 172 -4.16 -5.60 -11.07
CA GLY A 172 -2.79 -5.51 -10.53
C GLY A 172 -2.17 -4.13 -10.79
N PRO A 173 -0.84 -3.96 -10.77
CA PRO A 173 0.24 -4.94 -10.49
C PRO A 173 0.43 -5.24 -9.00
N ASN A 174 0.71 -6.51 -8.66
CA ASN A 174 0.97 -6.98 -7.30
C ASN A 174 2.35 -7.64 -7.18
N ALA A 175 3.07 -7.43 -6.08
CA ALA A 175 4.39 -8.03 -5.85
C ALA A 175 4.32 -9.55 -5.56
N GLU A 176 3.21 -10.01 -4.96
CA GLU A 176 3.01 -11.43 -4.62
C GLU A 176 1.86 -12.02 -5.46
N ARG A 177 1.97 -13.33 -5.76
CA ARG A 177 0.91 -14.08 -6.46
C ARG A 177 -0.26 -14.45 -5.56
N ALA A 178 -0.04 -14.53 -4.24
CA ALA A 178 -1.02 -15.01 -3.27
C ALA A 178 -2.33 -14.19 -3.24
N PRO A 179 -2.33 -12.84 -3.28
CA PRO A 179 -3.55 -12.06 -3.39
C PRO A 179 -4.34 -12.36 -4.67
N LEU A 180 -3.65 -12.47 -5.81
CA LEU A 180 -4.28 -12.75 -7.10
C LEU A 180 -4.90 -14.16 -7.16
N MET A 181 -4.25 -15.15 -6.53
CA MET A 181 -4.78 -16.52 -6.43
C MET A 181 -6.08 -16.60 -5.63
N ARG A 182 -6.29 -15.73 -4.63
CA ARG A 182 -7.55 -15.67 -3.87
C ARG A 182 -8.68 -15.05 -4.69
N ILE A 183 -8.36 -14.03 -5.48
CA ILE A 183 -9.34 -13.29 -6.29
C ILE A 183 -9.74 -14.06 -7.54
N LYS A 184 -8.82 -14.82 -8.16
CA LYS A 184 -9.07 -15.63 -9.38
C LYS A 184 -10.39 -16.43 -9.36
N PRO A 185 -10.65 -17.33 -8.39
CA PRO A 185 -11.86 -18.16 -8.43
C PRO A 185 -13.16 -17.37 -8.34
N GLU A 186 -13.16 -16.24 -7.63
CA GLU A 186 -14.35 -15.39 -7.49
C GLU A 186 -14.67 -14.67 -8.81
N ILE A 187 -13.62 -14.14 -9.46
CA ILE A 187 -13.72 -13.49 -10.76
C ILE A 187 -14.17 -14.49 -11.83
N ASP A 188 -13.58 -15.68 -11.85
CA ASP A 188 -13.92 -16.72 -12.83
C ASP A 188 -15.38 -17.16 -12.71
N VAL A 189 -15.89 -17.33 -11.49
CA VAL A 189 -17.30 -17.72 -11.26
C VAL A 189 -18.26 -16.64 -11.70
N VAL A 190 -17.97 -15.37 -11.36
CA VAL A 190 -18.91 -14.27 -11.60
C VAL A 190 -18.92 -13.84 -13.07
N LEU A 191 -17.75 -13.73 -13.69
CA LEU A 191 -17.63 -13.30 -15.08
C LEU A 191 -17.70 -14.48 -16.07
N LYS A 192 -17.70 -15.73 -15.59
CA LYS A 192 -17.62 -16.96 -16.40
C LYS A 192 -16.42 -16.95 -17.36
N VAL A 193 -15.28 -16.46 -16.89
CA VAL A 193 -14.03 -16.37 -17.63
C VAL A 193 -12.98 -17.30 -17.03
N ASP A 194 -11.94 -17.62 -17.80
CA ASP A 194 -10.74 -18.28 -17.28
C ASP A 194 -9.60 -17.27 -17.14
N SER A 195 -9.47 -16.67 -15.95
CA SER A 195 -8.44 -15.66 -15.69
C SER A 195 -7.04 -16.27 -15.54
N GLN A 196 -5.99 -15.56 -15.95
CA GLN A 196 -4.61 -16.07 -15.88
C GLN A 196 -3.69 -15.11 -15.12
N ILE A 197 -2.87 -15.65 -14.22
CA ILE A 197 -1.85 -14.86 -13.52
C ILE A 197 -0.59 -14.83 -14.40
N LEU A 198 -0.21 -13.64 -14.84
CA LEU A 198 0.92 -13.39 -15.72
C LEU A 198 1.93 -12.46 -15.04
N ARG A 199 3.19 -12.51 -15.51
CA ARG A 199 4.18 -11.49 -15.14
C ARG A 199 3.75 -10.17 -15.78
N TYR A 200 3.78 -9.10 -15.00
CA TYR A 200 3.57 -7.76 -15.50
C TYR A 200 4.83 -7.33 -16.26
N GLU A 201 4.66 -6.97 -17.52
CA GLU A 201 5.70 -6.38 -18.34
C GLU A 201 5.23 -4.99 -18.73
N GLN A 202 6.10 -4.00 -18.53
CA GLN A 202 5.85 -2.58 -18.80
C GLN A 202 6.34 -2.20 -20.20
#